data_AF-A0A7K4AZ32-F1
#
_entry.id   AF-A0A7K4AZ32-F1
#
_cell.length_a   1.000
_cell.length_b   1.000
_cell.length_c   1.000
_cell.angle_alpha   90.00
_cell.angle_beta   90.00
_cell.angle_gamma   90.00
#
_symmetry.space_group_name_H-M   'P 1'
#
loop_
_entity.id
_entity.type
_entity.pdbx_description
1 polymer ?
#
loop_
_entity_poly.entity_id
_entity_poly.type
_entity_poly.pdbx_seq_one_letter_code
_entity_poly.pdbx_strand_id
1 'polypeptide(L)'
;MPTIHIDGTTTTVPDGFTIDDLLPDRNKNHSVGIIRPVTISRAETKEFLIKTTAGEVVVETVPGTGAGEILTGLTGIRSGWHDLQVASFGPFPSSFVPSRKPFRYDRGDLALGCGGYDPSRSFLIFCKKTHSADHGGPAENGVVARVISGMGVMDRLGDMDSLISIEPVISFAESSDARTTTDGSVVLEEGMHVVTHIRIHAEGKMPDRYDPATAVSVDRMLLALKDQEFVVDKKMSNHIRCDILAGTDVPCEECSGRKEGTVLMRTSGKNRGSLYFYTQDLPRSLAHPW
;
A
#
# COMPACT_ATOMS: atom_id res chain seq x y z
N MET A 1 -9.10 -1.51 26.89
CA MET A 1 -9.64 -2.56 26.01
C MET A 1 -9.26 -2.22 24.58
N PRO A 2 -8.23 -2.87 24.01
CA PRO A 2 -7.82 -2.62 22.64
C PRO A 2 -8.78 -3.25 21.63
N THR A 3 -8.94 -2.59 20.48
CA THR A 3 -9.62 -3.12 19.30
C THR A 3 -8.57 -3.69 18.35
N ILE A 4 -8.77 -4.92 17.90
CA ILE A 4 -7.85 -5.65 17.01
C ILE A 4 -8.59 -6.20 15.80
N HIS A 5 -7.84 -6.65 14.79
CA HIS A 5 -8.36 -7.35 13.63
C HIS A 5 -7.86 -8.80 13.61
N ILE A 6 -8.75 -9.77 13.75
CA ILE A 6 -8.44 -11.20 13.62
C ILE A 6 -8.97 -11.72 12.29
N ASP A 7 -8.09 -12.17 11.41
CA ASP A 7 -8.44 -12.71 10.07
C ASP A 7 -9.41 -11.79 9.28
N GLY A 8 -9.22 -10.48 9.41
CA GLY A 8 -10.06 -9.44 8.78
C GLY A 8 -11.32 -9.05 9.55
N THR A 9 -11.62 -9.68 10.68
CA THR A 9 -12.77 -9.36 11.55
C THR A 9 -12.33 -8.50 12.74
N THR A 10 -13.00 -7.39 12.98
CA THR A 10 -12.71 -6.50 14.12
C THR A 10 -13.29 -7.07 15.42
N THR A 11 -12.50 -7.08 16.49
CA THR A 11 -12.94 -7.49 17.84
C THR A 11 -12.25 -6.66 18.92
N THR A 12 -12.90 -6.53 20.09
CA THR A 12 -12.33 -5.83 21.25
C THR A 12 -11.93 -6.85 22.30
N VAL A 13 -10.69 -6.75 22.80
CA VAL A 13 -10.15 -7.67 23.81
C VAL A 13 -9.85 -6.95 25.14
N PRO A 14 -9.75 -7.68 26.26
CA PRO A 14 -9.29 -7.11 27.53
C PRO A 14 -7.88 -6.51 27.43
N ASP A 15 -7.54 -5.60 28.34
CA ASP A 15 -6.16 -5.11 28.44
C ASP A 15 -5.22 -6.23 28.91
N GLY A 16 -4.07 -6.38 28.26
CA GLY A 16 -3.10 -7.44 28.56
C GLY A 16 -3.41 -8.81 27.93
N PHE A 17 -4.48 -8.91 27.12
CA PHE A 17 -4.84 -10.15 26.42
C PHE A 17 -3.75 -10.58 25.43
N THR A 18 -3.42 -11.86 25.39
CA THR A 18 -2.33 -12.40 24.56
C THR A 18 -2.84 -13.22 23.37
N ILE A 19 -1.93 -13.63 22.48
CA ILE A 19 -2.25 -14.54 21.39
C ILE A 19 -2.77 -15.89 21.91
N ASP A 20 -2.17 -16.44 22.98
CA ASP A 20 -2.64 -17.70 23.57
C ASP A 20 -4.01 -17.54 24.24
N ASP A 21 -4.35 -16.35 24.76
CA ASP A 21 -5.71 -16.08 25.27
C ASP A 21 -6.73 -15.96 24.13
N LEU A 22 -6.33 -15.38 23.00
CA LEU A 22 -7.16 -15.24 21.80
C LEU A 22 -7.38 -16.57 21.08
N LEU A 23 -6.37 -17.45 21.08
CA LEU A 23 -6.34 -18.71 20.35
C LEU A 23 -5.90 -19.85 21.30
N PRO A 24 -6.74 -20.22 22.29
CA PRO A 24 -6.35 -21.17 23.34
C PRO A 24 -6.00 -22.56 22.82
N ASP A 25 -6.63 -22.98 21.72
CA ASP A 25 -6.47 -24.32 21.13
C ASP A 25 -5.46 -24.35 19.97
N ARG A 26 -4.68 -23.28 19.75
CA ARG A 26 -3.76 -23.24 18.61
C ARG A 26 -2.66 -24.28 18.73
N ASN A 27 -2.22 -24.80 17.59
CA ASN A 27 -0.98 -25.57 17.51
C ASN A 27 0.22 -24.62 17.67
N LYS A 28 1.05 -24.83 18.70
CA LYS A 28 2.21 -23.97 18.99
C LYS A 28 3.32 -24.04 17.93
N ASN A 29 3.26 -25.02 17.04
CA ASN A 29 4.16 -25.12 15.89
C ASN A 29 3.71 -24.24 14.71
N HIS A 30 2.47 -23.75 14.72
CA HIS A 30 1.96 -22.87 13.67
C HIS A 30 2.38 -21.42 13.93
N SER A 31 2.83 -20.77 12.86
CA SER A 31 3.16 -19.36 12.88
C SER A 31 1.89 -18.52 12.81
N VAL A 32 1.81 -17.52 13.68
CA VAL A 32 0.81 -16.45 13.63
C VAL A 32 1.45 -15.21 13.01
N GLY A 33 0.79 -14.63 12.01
CA GLY A 33 1.18 -13.34 11.46
C GLY A 33 0.69 -12.22 12.36
N ILE A 34 1.59 -11.32 12.75
CA ILE A 34 1.26 -10.09 13.47
C ILE A 34 1.63 -8.94 12.58
N ILE A 35 0.70 -8.03 12.36
CA ILE A 35 0.93 -6.76 11.68
C ILE A 35 0.58 -5.69 12.70
N ARG A 36 1.59 -5.03 13.25
CA ARG A 36 1.31 -3.88 14.10
C ARG A 36 0.90 -2.69 13.23
N PRO A 37 -0.08 -1.89 13.67
CA PRO A 37 -0.30 -0.61 13.03
C PRO A 37 0.99 0.17 13.25
N VAL A 38 1.69 0.48 12.17
CA VAL A 38 2.76 1.45 12.29
C VAL A 38 2.06 2.73 12.74
N THR A 39 2.41 3.19 13.94
CA THR A 39 2.13 4.56 14.33
C THR A 39 2.98 5.40 13.39
N ILE A 40 2.50 5.60 12.16
CA ILE A 40 3.08 6.56 11.26
C ILE A 40 2.80 7.86 11.98
N SER A 41 3.81 8.38 12.67
CA SER A 41 3.78 9.78 13.02
C SER A 41 3.51 10.49 11.70
N ARG A 42 2.45 11.30 11.66
CA ARG A 42 1.98 12.01 10.47
C ARG A 42 3.10 12.78 9.73
N ALA A 43 4.24 12.94 10.38
CA ALA A 43 5.47 13.56 9.89
C ALA A 43 6.28 12.72 8.89
N GLU A 44 6.10 11.39 8.79
CA GLU A 44 6.92 10.53 7.90
C GLU A 44 6.20 10.00 6.64
N THR A 45 4.92 10.33 6.43
CA THR A 45 4.22 9.91 5.21
C THR A 45 4.83 10.58 3.99
N LYS A 46 5.39 9.77 3.08
CA LYS A 46 5.95 10.25 1.80
C LYS A 46 4.86 10.58 0.78
N GLU A 47 3.72 9.90 0.79
CA GLU A 47 2.70 10.06 -0.27
C GLU A 47 1.35 10.53 0.26
N PHE A 48 0.68 11.42 -0.48
CA PHE A 48 -0.65 11.93 -0.15
C PHE A 48 -1.59 11.86 -1.35
N LEU A 49 -2.83 11.44 -1.11
CA LEU A 49 -3.94 11.48 -2.03
C LEU A 49 -4.68 12.81 -1.83
N ILE A 50 -4.66 13.64 -2.86
CA ILE A 50 -5.40 14.90 -2.91
C ILE A 50 -6.66 14.66 -3.73
N LYS A 51 -7.81 14.77 -3.07
CA LYS A 51 -9.13 14.66 -3.71
C LYS A 51 -9.60 16.04 -4.11
N THR A 52 -9.94 16.20 -5.39
CA THR A 52 -10.53 17.42 -5.94
C THR A 52 -11.86 17.11 -6.62
N THR A 53 -12.64 18.13 -6.93
CA THR A 53 -13.86 17.99 -7.75
C THR A 53 -13.58 17.52 -9.18
N ALA A 54 -12.37 17.74 -9.71
CA ALA A 54 -11.96 17.28 -11.04
C ALA A 54 -11.45 15.82 -11.05
N GLY A 55 -11.25 15.23 -9.87
CA GLY A 55 -10.69 13.89 -9.69
C GLY A 55 -9.56 13.86 -8.65
N GLU A 56 -8.81 12.77 -8.64
CA GLU A 56 -7.81 12.48 -7.63
C GLU A 56 -6.38 12.59 -8.16
N VAL A 57 -5.47 13.08 -7.31
CA VAL A 57 -4.04 13.25 -7.62
C VAL A 57 -3.23 12.69 -6.46
N VAL A 58 -2.20 11.90 -6.74
CA VAL A 58 -1.25 11.42 -5.71
C VAL A 58 0.04 12.20 -5.82
N VAL A 59 0.52 12.70 -4.69
CA VAL A 59 1.77 13.46 -4.57
C VAL A 59 2.75 12.78 -3.63
N GLU A 60 4.04 12.85 -3.94
CA GLU A 60 5.15 12.45 -3.07
C GLU A 60 5.82 13.70 -2.47
N THR A 61 6.03 13.72 -1.15
CA THR A 61 6.60 14.85 -0.42
C THR A 61 8.09 14.99 -0.67
N VAL A 62 8.56 16.23 -0.72
CA VAL A 62 9.99 16.54 -0.77
C VAL A 62 10.54 16.56 0.66
N PRO A 63 11.61 15.80 0.98
CA PRO A 63 12.20 15.77 2.31
C PRO A 63 12.65 17.16 2.80
N GLY A 64 12.46 17.45 4.09
CA GLY A 64 12.91 18.70 4.71
C GLY A 64 12.02 19.92 4.47
N THR A 65 10.89 19.76 3.79
CA THR A 65 9.98 20.86 3.42
C THR A 65 8.82 21.08 4.40
N GLY A 66 8.62 20.17 5.37
CA GLY A 66 7.47 20.20 6.26
C GLY A 66 6.14 19.85 5.58
N ALA A 67 6.16 19.32 4.35
CA ALA A 67 4.98 19.00 3.56
C ALA A 67 3.96 18.13 4.31
N GLY A 68 4.42 17.16 5.11
CA GLY A 68 3.54 16.33 5.92
C GLY A 68 2.66 17.15 6.87
N GLU A 69 3.21 18.17 7.52
CA GLU A 69 2.46 19.06 8.41
C GLU A 69 1.53 20.00 7.64
N ILE A 70 2.00 20.53 6.50
CA ILE A 70 1.24 21.49 5.67
C ILE A 70 0.02 20.83 5.02
N LEU A 71 0.20 19.64 4.44
CA LEU A 71 -0.84 18.92 3.72
C LEU A 71 -1.86 18.28 4.67
N THR A 72 -1.39 17.94 5.86
CA THR A 72 -2.22 17.33 6.89
C THR A 72 -3.31 18.28 7.38
N GLY A 73 -4.57 17.84 7.27
CA GLY A 73 -5.71 18.55 7.87
C GLY A 73 -6.32 19.64 6.99
N LEU A 74 -5.83 19.81 5.75
CA LEU A 74 -6.49 20.64 4.76
C LEU A 74 -7.73 19.91 4.19
N THR A 75 -8.90 20.51 4.38
CA THR A 75 -10.18 20.00 3.86
C THR A 75 -11.05 21.15 3.40
N GLY A 76 -11.78 20.97 2.30
CA GLY A 76 -12.73 21.96 1.80
C GLY A 76 -12.10 23.29 1.37
N ILE A 77 -10.87 23.25 0.84
CA ILE A 77 -10.15 24.43 0.39
C ILE A 77 -10.66 24.83 -1.01
N ARG A 78 -10.98 26.12 -1.16
CA ARG A 78 -11.52 26.67 -2.41
C ARG A 78 -10.41 26.90 -3.44
N SER A 79 -10.80 26.99 -4.71
CA SER A 79 -9.94 27.50 -5.78
C SER A 79 -9.46 28.92 -5.45
N GLY A 80 -8.18 29.17 -5.74
CA GLY A 80 -7.54 30.48 -5.73
C GLY A 80 -7.40 31.03 -7.15
N TRP A 81 -6.19 31.48 -7.52
CA TRP A 81 -5.89 31.89 -8.89
C TRP A 81 -5.50 30.69 -9.77
N HIS A 82 -5.87 30.77 -11.04
CA HIS A 82 -5.57 29.78 -12.04
C HIS A 82 -5.14 30.46 -13.33
N ASP A 83 -4.22 29.83 -14.05
CA ASP A 83 -3.85 30.21 -15.39
C ASP A 83 -3.38 28.98 -16.20
N LEU A 84 -2.70 29.21 -17.32
CA LEU A 84 -2.16 28.15 -18.17
C LEU A 84 -1.00 27.37 -17.53
N GLN A 85 -0.35 27.93 -16.53
CA GLN A 85 0.84 27.40 -15.84
C GLN A 85 0.50 26.83 -14.48
N VAL A 86 -0.50 27.37 -13.77
CA VAL A 86 -0.80 26.98 -12.38
C VAL A 86 -2.30 26.86 -12.07
N ALA A 87 -2.60 26.06 -11.06
CA ALA A 87 -3.88 26.01 -10.37
C ALA A 87 -3.61 26.09 -8.86
N SER A 88 -4.23 27.04 -8.16
CA SER A 88 -3.97 27.23 -6.73
C SER A 88 -5.21 26.99 -5.86
N PHE A 89 -4.99 26.56 -4.62
CA PHE A 89 -6.04 26.28 -3.64
C PHE A 89 -5.70 26.95 -2.32
N GLY A 90 -6.61 27.77 -1.81
CA GLY A 90 -6.44 28.53 -0.58
C GLY A 90 -7.56 29.57 -0.38
N PRO A 91 -7.38 30.53 0.54
CA PRO A 91 -6.26 30.66 1.45
C PRO A 91 -6.35 29.69 2.65
N PHE A 92 -5.20 29.33 3.21
CA PHE A 92 -5.08 28.73 4.54
C PHE A 92 -3.88 29.32 5.29
N PRO A 93 -3.89 29.31 6.63
CA PRO A 93 -2.75 29.80 7.40
C PRO A 93 -1.59 28.78 7.36
N SER A 94 -0.37 29.27 7.19
CA SER A 94 0.85 28.47 7.36
C SER A 94 1.99 29.30 7.96
N SER A 95 3.10 28.66 8.31
CA SER A 95 4.26 29.30 8.96
C SER A 95 5.52 29.12 8.12
N PHE A 96 5.92 30.17 7.41
CA PHE A 96 7.20 30.24 6.68
C PHE A 96 7.60 31.71 6.45
N VAL A 97 8.83 31.94 5.98
CA VAL A 97 9.32 33.28 5.60
C VAL A 97 9.24 33.45 4.08
N PRO A 98 8.33 34.31 3.55
CA PRO A 98 8.18 34.50 2.11
C PRO A 98 9.42 35.11 1.46
N SER A 99 9.79 34.56 0.31
CA SER A 99 10.80 35.12 -0.59
C SER A 99 10.12 36.02 -1.63
N ARG A 100 10.86 37.02 -2.12
CA ARG A 100 10.47 37.89 -3.26
C ARG A 100 11.30 37.61 -4.50
N LYS A 101 11.74 36.36 -4.67
CA LYS A 101 12.62 35.93 -5.76
C LYS A 101 11.88 34.93 -6.63
N PRO A 102 11.96 35.06 -7.97
CA PRO A 102 11.44 34.04 -8.86
C PRO A 102 12.11 32.68 -8.62
N PHE A 103 11.31 31.63 -8.64
CA PHE A 103 11.77 30.24 -8.60
C PHE A 103 11.35 29.52 -9.89
N ARG A 104 12.11 28.51 -10.29
CA ARG A 104 11.77 27.67 -11.44
C ARG A 104 11.00 26.45 -10.95
N TYR A 105 9.77 26.31 -11.42
CA TYR A 105 8.92 25.17 -11.13
C TYR A 105 8.84 24.25 -12.33
N ASP A 106 8.87 22.95 -12.10
CA ASP A 106 8.64 21.95 -13.13
C ASP A 106 7.18 21.50 -13.14
N ARG A 107 6.74 20.97 -14.29
CA ARG A 107 5.39 20.40 -14.40
C ARG A 107 5.24 19.24 -13.40
N GLY A 108 4.17 19.27 -12.63
CA GLY A 108 3.91 18.30 -11.57
C GLY A 108 4.40 18.72 -10.20
N ASP A 109 5.12 19.84 -10.06
CA ASP A 109 5.46 20.38 -8.74
C ASP A 109 4.19 20.86 -8.01
N LEU A 110 4.10 20.54 -6.72
CA LEU A 110 3.18 21.13 -5.77
C LEU A 110 3.96 22.09 -4.88
N ALA A 111 3.73 23.38 -5.06
CA ALA A 111 4.43 24.44 -4.35
C ALA A 111 3.57 25.07 -3.24
N LEU A 112 4.25 25.63 -2.23
CA LEU A 112 3.65 26.52 -1.24
C LEU A 112 3.93 27.97 -1.64
N GLY A 113 2.88 28.79 -1.69
CA GLY A 113 2.98 30.23 -1.93
C GLY A 113 2.04 31.02 -1.05
N CYS A 114 2.08 32.35 -1.14
CA CYS A 114 1.15 33.20 -0.40
C CYS A 114 0.78 34.49 -1.14
N GLY A 115 -0.42 34.98 -0.88
CA GLY A 115 -0.89 36.25 -1.42
C GLY A 115 -0.34 37.43 -0.63
N GLY A 116 0.28 38.40 -1.29
CA GLY A 116 0.78 39.62 -0.65
C GLY A 116 1.98 39.42 0.29
N TYR A 117 2.69 38.30 0.17
CA TYR A 117 3.79 37.90 1.06
C TYR A 117 3.35 37.77 2.53
N ASP A 118 2.11 37.32 2.75
CA ASP A 118 1.52 37.05 4.06
C ASP A 118 1.23 35.55 4.22
N PRO A 119 2.02 34.81 5.04
CA PRO A 119 1.81 33.39 5.29
C PRO A 119 0.45 33.02 5.89
N SER A 120 -0.29 33.97 6.47
CA SER A 120 -1.68 33.71 6.90
C SER A 120 -2.64 33.50 5.73
N ARG A 121 -2.24 33.91 4.51
CA ARG A 121 -2.95 33.76 3.24
C ARG A 121 -2.17 32.87 2.28
N SER A 122 -1.88 31.65 2.73
CA SER A 122 -1.12 30.67 1.95
C SER A 122 -1.97 29.87 0.98
N PHE A 123 -1.33 29.35 -0.06
CA PHE A 123 -1.95 28.57 -1.12
C PHE A 123 -1.07 27.38 -1.49
N LEU A 124 -1.72 26.26 -1.81
CA LEU A 124 -1.11 25.14 -2.51
C LEU A 124 -1.20 25.42 -4.00
N ILE A 125 -0.10 25.30 -4.74
CA ILE A 125 0.00 25.68 -6.14
C ILE A 125 0.44 24.46 -6.96
N PHE A 126 -0.46 23.92 -7.75
CA PHE A 126 -0.17 22.88 -8.73
C PHE A 126 0.44 23.49 -9.98
N CYS A 127 1.66 23.09 -10.33
CA CYS A 127 2.38 23.55 -11.50
C CYS A 127 2.01 22.68 -12.72
N LYS A 128 1.11 23.17 -13.56
CA LYS A 128 0.61 22.50 -14.78
C LYS A 128 1.64 22.49 -15.91
N LYS A 129 2.59 23.45 -15.90
CA LYS A 129 3.68 23.55 -16.88
C LYS A 129 4.97 24.00 -16.20
N THR A 130 6.11 23.65 -16.78
CA THR A 130 7.40 24.22 -16.36
C THR A 130 7.41 25.73 -16.62
N HIS A 131 7.72 26.51 -15.59
CA HIS A 131 7.72 27.97 -15.67
C HIS A 131 8.65 28.58 -14.60
N SER A 132 8.82 29.90 -14.63
CA SER A 132 9.52 30.64 -13.59
C SER A 132 8.65 31.80 -13.12
N ALA A 133 8.38 31.86 -11.82
CA ALA A 133 7.50 32.85 -11.22
C ALA A 133 7.88 33.10 -9.75
N ASP A 134 7.45 34.24 -9.22
CA ASP A 134 7.46 34.51 -7.78
C ASP A 134 6.05 34.27 -7.23
N HIS A 135 5.88 33.13 -6.56
CA HIS A 135 4.62 32.76 -5.89
C HIS A 135 4.58 33.16 -4.41
N GLY A 136 5.57 33.93 -3.93
CA GLY A 136 5.68 34.30 -2.52
C GLY A 136 5.93 33.13 -1.58
N GLY A 137 6.48 32.01 -2.09
CA GLY A 137 6.86 30.84 -1.30
C GLY A 137 8.13 31.04 -0.48
N PRO A 138 8.54 30.06 0.35
CA PRO A 138 9.80 30.14 1.08
C PRO A 138 11.02 30.15 0.13
N ALA A 139 12.12 30.77 0.58
CA ALA A 139 13.33 30.92 -0.23
C ALA A 139 14.01 29.58 -0.56
N GLU A 140 13.88 28.63 0.35
CA GLU A 140 14.27 27.24 0.20
C GLU A 140 13.00 26.39 0.42
N ASN A 141 12.93 25.20 -0.17
CA ASN A 141 11.84 24.26 0.07
C ASN A 141 10.44 24.76 -0.35
N GLY A 142 10.38 25.64 -1.37
CA GLY A 142 9.10 26.15 -1.91
C GLY A 142 8.26 25.11 -2.66
N VAL A 143 8.89 24.05 -3.17
CA VAL A 143 8.20 22.87 -3.70
C VAL A 143 8.10 21.85 -2.57
N VAL A 144 6.88 21.59 -2.10
CA VAL A 144 6.61 20.75 -0.93
C VAL A 144 6.33 19.29 -1.33
N ALA A 145 5.80 19.05 -2.53
CA ALA A 145 5.56 17.71 -3.05
C ALA A 145 5.61 17.69 -4.58
N ARG A 146 5.57 16.49 -5.17
CA ARG A 146 5.50 16.27 -6.63
C ARG A 146 4.41 15.28 -6.97
N VAL A 147 3.65 15.57 -8.02
CA VAL A 147 2.60 14.69 -8.56
C VAL A 147 3.23 13.44 -9.17
N ILE A 148 2.93 12.28 -8.58
CA ILE A 148 3.38 10.96 -9.05
C ILE A 148 2.25 10.19 -9.76
N SER A 149 0.99 10.52 -9.50
CA SER A 149 -0.19 9.98 -10.20
C SER A 149 -1.29 11.03 -10.35
N GLY A 150 -2.13 10.91 -11.37
CA GLY A 150 -3.22 11.87 -11.63
C GLY A 150 -2.79 13.12 -12.40
N MET A 151 -1.65 13.10 -13.10
CA MET A 151 -1.15 14.23 -13.88
C MET A 151 -2.17 14.80 -14.89
N GLY A 152 -2.98 13.95 -15.51
CA GLY A 152 -4.06 14.39 -16.42
C GLY A 152 -5.24 15.05 -15.71
N VAL A 153 -5.47 14.74 -14.42
CA VAL A 153 -6.45 15.46 -13.58
C VAL A 153 -5.90 16.85 -13.24
N MET A 154 -4.64 16.92 -12.82
CA MET A 154 -3.96 18.19 -12.52
C MET A 154 -4.02 19.18 -13.71
N ASP A 155 -3.78 18.70 -14.94
CA ASP A 155 -3.84 19.54 -16.14
C ASP A 155 -5.23 20.16 -16.39
N ARG A 156 -6.31 19.51 -15.90
CA ARG A 156 -7.70 19.95 -16.08
C ARG A 156 -8.23 20.83 -14.96
N LEU A 157 -7.51 20.97 -13.84
CA LEU A 157 -7.93 21.80 -12.72
C LEU A 157 -8.20 23.24 -13.19
N GLY A 158 -9.39 23.74 -12.86
CA GLY A 158 -9.87 25.07 -13.21
C GLY A 158 -10.54 25.79 -12.03
N ASP A 159 -11.03 27.00 -12.31
CA ASP A 159 -11.49 27.98 -11.32
C ASP A 159 -12.70 27.51 -10.49
N MET A 160 -13.46 26.54 -11.00
CA MET A 160 -14.62 25.96 -10.32
C MET A 160 -14.25 24.77 -9.44
N ASP A 161 -13.00 24.31 -9.48
CA ASP A 161 -12.58 23.15 -8.71
C ASP A 161 -12.28 23.48 -7.26
N SER A 162 -12.50 22.51 -6.38
CA SER A 162 -12.12 22.64 -4.98
C SER A 162 -11.35 21.42 -4.52
N LEU A 163 -10.47 21.64 -3.53
CA LEU A 163 -9.78 20.59 -2.83
C LEU A 163 -10.68 20.10 -1.70
N ILE A 164 -11.15 18.86 -1.84
CA ILE A 164 -12.11 18.22 -0.96
C ILE A 164 -11.39 17.76 0.32
N SER A 165 -10.34 16.96 0.17
CA SER A 165 -9.52 16.44 1.27
C SER A 165 -8.11 16.11 0.80
N ILE A 166 -7.18 16.07 1.76
CA ILE A 166 -5.86 15.47 1.59
C ILE A 166 -5.69 14.35 2.59
N GLU A 167 -5.40 13.15 2.10
CA GLU A 167 -5.31 11.93 2.89
C GLU A 167 -3.92 11.31 2.70
N PRO A 168 -3.24 10.85 3.78
CA PRO A 168 -1.99 10.12 3.63
C PRO A 168 -2.24 8.81 2.87
N VAL A 169 -1.42 8.52 1.85
CA VAL A 169 -1.41 7.21 1.20
C VAL A 169 -0.57 6.29 2.06
N ILE A 170 -1.24 5.33 2.70
CA ILE A 170 -0.56 4.27 3.44
C ILE A 170 -0.05 3.26 2.41
N SER A 171 1.23 3.37 2.04
CA SER A 171 1.90 2.31 1.31
C SER A 171 2.09 1.12 2.25
N PHE A 172 1.24 0.10 2.09
CA PHE A 172 1.38 -1.19 2.77
C PHE A 172 2.72 -1.88 2.48
N ALA A 173 3.47 -1.42 1.47
CA ALA A 173 4.71 -2.03 1.01
C ALA A 173 5.95 -1.62 1.82
N GLU A 174 5.95 -0.50 2.56
CA GLU A 174 7.16 -0.03 3.29
C GLU A 174 7.02 0.04 4.83
N SER A 175 5.82 -0.04 5.41
CA SER A 175 5.67 0.12 6.86
C SER A 175 4.67 -0.84 7.47
N SER A 176 4.97 -2.13 7.44
CA SER A 176 4.41 -3.04 8.43
C SER A 176 5.53 -3.56 9.31
N ASP A 177 5.42 -3.38 10.63
CA ASP A 177 6.06 -4.30 11.58
C ASP A 177 5.29 -5.63 11.49
N ALA A 178 5.37 -6.24 10.30
CA ALA A 178 4.81 -7.52 9.96
C ALA A 178 5.85 -8.58 10.29
N ARG A 179 5.51 -9.43 11.25
CA ARG A 179 6.34 -10.55 11.65
C ARG A 179 5.49 -11.77 11.86
N THR A 180 6.08 -12.93 11.59
CA THR A 180 5.51 -14.22 11.99
C THR A 180 6.11 -14.64 13.33
N THR A 181 5.30 -15.14 14.24
CA THR A 181 5.76 -15.65 15.53
C THR A 181 5.02 -16.93 15.90
N THR A 182 5.69 -17.82 16.64
CA THR A 182 5.06 -18.94 17.33
C THR A 182 4.87 -18.66 18.83
N ASP A 183 5.46 -17.56 19.33
CA ASP A 183 5.32 -17.09 20.70
C ASP A 183 3.90 -16.58 20.96
N GLY A 184 3.21 -17.28 21.87
CA GLY A 184 1.84 -16.98 22.28
C GLY A 184 1.71 -15.90 23.34
N SER A 185 2.82 -15.52 23.98
CA SER A 185 2.84 -14.56 25.08
C SER A 185 2.78 -13.10 24.61
N VAL A 186 2.74 -12.87 23.29
CA VAL A 186 2.64 -11.52 22.73
C VAL A 186 1.31 -10.89 23.13
N VAL A 187 1.40 -9.76 23.83
CA VAL A 187 0.25 -8.94 24.22
C VAL A 187 -0.33 -8.24 22.99
N LEU A 188 -1.65 -8.26 22.88
CA LEU A 188 -2.42 -7.65 21.80
C LEU A 188 -2.64 -6.17 22.12
N GLU A 189 -2.20 -5.30 21.20
CA GLU A 189 -2.31 -3.85 21.31
C GLU A 189 -3.36 -3.30 20.34
N GLU A 190 -3.79 -2.06 20.57
CA GLU A 190 -4.76 -1.35 19.71
C GLU A 190 -4.33 -1.37 18.24
N GLY A 191 -5.27 -1.69 17.35
CA GLY A 191 -5.10 -1.71 15.90
C GLY A 191 -4.24 -2.85 15.36
N MET A 192 -3.77 -3.79 16.18
CA MET A 192 -3.02 -4.95 15.69
C MET A 192 -3.89 -5.83 14.76
N HIS A 193 -3.29 -6.31 13.68
CA HIS A 193 -3.86 -7.40 12.89
C HIS A 193 -3.17 -8.72 13.25
N VAL A 194 -3.98 -9.72 13.56
CA VAL A 194 -3.60 -11.11 13.82
C VAL A 194 -4.09 -11.96 12.65
N VAL A 195 -3.16 -12.56 11.93
CA VAL A 195 -3.43 -13.47 10.81
C VAL A 195 -3.10 -14.89 11.27
N THR A 196 -4.14 -15.71 11.41
CA THR A 196 -4.02 -17.07 11.97
C THR A 196 -3.88 -18.13 10.88
N HIS A 197 -4.43 -17.86 9.70
CA HIS A 197 -4.41 -18.77 8.57
C HIS A 197 -4.48 -18.03 7.23
N ILE A 198 -4.12 -18.73 6.17
CA ILE A 198 -4.30 -18.29 4.79
C ILE A 198 -5.36 -19.20 4.16
N ARG A 199 -6.28 -18.61 3.40
CA ARG A 199 -7.26 -19.36 2.62
C ARG A 199 -6.81 -19.40 1.17
N ILE A 200 -6.83 -20.60 0.60
CA ILE A 200 -6.48 -20.83 -0.80
C ILE A 200 -7.77 -21.13 -1.56
N HIS A 201 -8.01 -20.38 -2.62
CA HIS A 201 -9.09 -20.67 -3.54
C HIS A 201 -8.57 -21.65 -4.59
N ALA A 202 -9.08 -22.88 -4.57
CA ALA A 202 -8.72 -23.88 -5.57
C ALA A 202 -9.29 -23.48 -6.95
N GLU A 203 -8.46 -23.57 -7.98
CA GLU A 203 -8.89 -23.31 -9.35
C GLU A 203 -10.00 -24.28 -9.77
N GLY A 204 -10.94 -23.82 -10.61
CA GLY A 204 -12.10 -24.60 -11.02
C GLY A 204 -13.18 -24.80 -9.94
N LYS A 205 -12.95 -24.41 -8.67
CA LYS A 205 -13.99 -24.41 -7.63
C LYS A 205 -14.84 -23.14 -7.74
N MET A 206 -16.15 -23.31 -7.92
CA MET A 206 -17.15 -22.23 -7.85
C MET A 206 -18.15 -22.53 -6.72
N PRO A 207 -18.97 -21.56 -6.27
CA PRO A 207 -19.92 -21.77 -5.18
C PRO A 207 -20.92 -22.91 -5.42
N ASP A 208 -21.34 -23.10 -6.67
CA ASP A 208 -22.42 -23.99 -7.09
C ASP A 208 -21.98 -25.06 -8.10
N ARG A 209 -20.74 -25.01 -8.59
CA ARG A 209 -20.23 -25.93 -9.61
C ARG A 209 -18.72 -26.16 -9.50
N TYR A 210 -18.25 -27.14 -10.25
CA TYR A 210 -16.84 -27.51 -10.36
C TYR A 210 -16.42 -27.66 -11.83
N ASP A 211 -15.29 -27.06 -12.18
CA ASP A 211 -14.61 -27.25 -13.47
C ASP A 211 -13.41 -28.21 -13.27
N PRO A 212 -13.42 -29.39 -13.90
CA PRO A 212 -12.36 -30.38 -13.74
C PRO A 212 -11.09 -30.08 -14.55
N ALA A 213 -11.01 -28.95 -15.28
CA ALA A 213 -9.88 -28.65 -16.15
C ALA A 213 -8.52 -28.70 -15.43
N THR A 214 -8.46 -28.32 -14.15
CA THR A 214 -7.25 -28.27 -13.31
C THR A 214 -7.28 -29.30 -12.17
N ALA A 215 -8.10 -30.35 -12.30
CA ALA A 215 -8.39 -31.29 -11.23
C ALA A 215 -7.15 -32.01 -10.69
N VAL A 216 -6.22 -32.41 -11.57
CA VAL A 216 -5.05 -33.18 -11.14
C VAL A 216 -4.10 -32.31 -10.35
N SER A 217 -3.88 -31.07 -10.79
CA SER A 217 -2.99 -30.12 -10.10
C SER A 217 -3.56 -29.70 -8.75
N VAL A 218 -4.89 -29.48 -8.68
CA VAL A 218 -5.59 -29.20 -7.42
C VAL A 218 -5.52 -30.37 -6.46
N ASP A 219 -5.72 -31.62 -6.93
CA ASP A 219 -5.58 -32.82 -6.10
C ASP A 219 -4.18 -32.94 -5.49
N ARG A 220 -3.14 -32.66 -6.28
CA ARG A 220 -1.75 -32.66 -5.80
C ARG A 220 -1.48 -31.57 -4.77
N MET A 221 -2.03 -30.37 -4.96
CA MET A 221 -1.95 -29.30 -3.96
C MET A 221 -2.64 -29.71 -2.66
N LEU A 222 -3.85 -30.30 -2.73
CA LEU A 222 -4.57 -30.77 -1.56
C LEU A 222 -3.81 -31.87 -0.83
N LEU A 223 -3.13 -32.77 -1.55
CA LEU A 223 -2.26 -33.78 -0.95
C LEU A 223 -1.07 -33.15 -0.22
N ALA A 224 -0.47 -32.11 -0.79
CA ALA A 224 0.61 -31.36 -0.14
C ALA A 224 0.16 -30.61 1.13
N LEU A 225 -1.13 -30.27 1.21
CA LEU A 225 -1.76 -29.52 2.31
C LEU A 225 -2.70 -30.38 3.16
N LYS A 226 -2.59 -31.71 3.10
CA LYS A 226 -3.56 -32.65 3.68
C LYS A 226 -3.80 -32.45 5.19
N ASP A 227 -2.74 -32.05 5.91
CA ASP A 227 -2.77 -31.85 7.35
C ASP A 227 -3.16 -30.40 7.72
N GLN A 228 -3.61 -29.62 6.73
CA GLN A 228 -3.88 -28.17 6.83
C GLN A 228 -2.63 -27.34 7.21
N GLU A 229 -1.44 -27.89 6.91
CA GLU A 229 -0.16 -27.25 7.19
C GLU A 229 0.58 -26.93 5.89
N PHE A 230 1.18 -25.74 5.82
CA PHE A 230 2.13 -25.39 4.78
C PHE A 230 3.52 -25.24 5.40
N VAL A 231 4.42 -26.18 5.08
CA VAL A 231 5.80 -26.16 5.57
C VAL A 231 6.67 -25.31 4.64
N VAL A 232 7.33 -24.29 5.19
CA VAL A 232 8.22 -23.41 4.42
C VAL A 232 9.63 -24.00 4.40
N ASP A 233 9.93 -24.83 3.40
CA ASP A 233 11.29 -25.36 3.19
C ASP A 233 12.26 -24.29 2.68
N LYS A 234 11.75 -23.33 1.90
CA LYS A 234 12.58 -22.24 1.37
C LYS A 234 11.81 -20.94 1.24
N LYS A 235 12.41 -19.86 1.75
CA LYS A 235 11.96 -18.47 1.54
C LYS A 235 12.92 -17.77 0.59
N MET A 236 12.37 -17.18 -0.48
CA MET A 236 13.06 -16.34 -1.44
C MET A 236 12.40 -14.96 -1.47
N SER A 237 13.00 -14.00 -2.18
CA SER A 237 12.46 -12.63 -2.28
C SER A 237 11.09 -12.53 -2.95
N ASN A 238 10.74 -13.51 -3.79
CA ASN A 238 9.54 -13.49 -4.64
C ASN A 238 8.58 -14.67 -4.40
N HIS A 239 8.96 -15.64 -3.55
CA HIS A 239 8.10 -16.76 -3.20
C HIS A 239 8.56 -17.45 -1.92
N ILE A 240 7.62 -18.17 -1.30
CA ILE A 240 7.90 -19.25 -0.34
C ILE A 240 7.55 -20.59 -0.97
N ARG A 241 8.25 -21.65 -0.57
CA ARG A 241 8.16 -22.97 -1.17
C ARG A 241 8.03 -24.08 -0.14
N CYS A 242 7.17 -25.04 -0.45
CA CYS A 242 7.03 -26.33 0.22
C CYS A 242 7.46 -27.44 -0.74
N ASP A 243 8.34 -28.32 -0.29
CA ASP A 243 8.95 -29.40 -1.06
C ASP A 243 8.40 -30.79 -0.67
N ILE A 244 7.31 -30.86 0.09
CA ILE A 244 6.72 -32.13 0.58
C ILE A 244 6.40 -33.13 -0.53
N LEU A 245 6.02 -32.66 -1.73
CA LEU A 245 5.77 -33.48 -2.92
C LEU A 245 6.88 -33.34 -4.00
N ALA A 246 8.05 -32.80 -3.65
CA ALA A 246 9.15 -32.64 -4.58
C ALA A 246 9.54 -33.98 -5.24
N GLY A 247 9.68 -33.98 -6.56
CA GLY A 247 9.93 -35.17 -7.38
C GLY A 247 8.67 -35.77 -7.99
N THR A 248 7.47 -35.37 -7.55
CA THR A 248 6.19 -35.87 -8.10
C THR A 248 5.85 -35.18 -9.41
N ASP A 249 5.42 -35.95 -10.41
CA ASP A 249 4.92 -35.39 -11.66
C ASP A 249 3.56 -34.73 -11.46
N VAL A 250 3.44 -33.51 -11.96
CA VAL A 250 2.21 -32.71 -12.00
C VAL A 250 2.04 -32.23 -13.44
N PRO A 251 0.88 -32.46 -14.08
CA PRO A 251 0.63 -31.96 -15.43
C PRO A 251 0.51 -30.44 -15.44
N CYS A 252 0.91 -29.76 -16.52
CA CYS A 252 0.46 -28.37 -16.69
C CYS A 252 -0.94 -28.39 -17.31
N GLU A 253 -1.95 -28.14 -16.49
CA GLU A 253 -3.35 -28.07 -16.91
C GLU A 253 -3.76 -26.65 -17.37
N GLU A 254 -3.23 -25.58 -16.75
CA GLU A 254 -3.56 -24.19 -17.09
C GLU A 254 -2.32 -23.26 -16.97
N CYS A 255 -1.57 -23.04 -18.06
CA CYS A 255 -0.25 -22.43 -17.98
C CYS A 255 -0.24 -20.86 -18.08
N SER A 256 -0.77 -20.12 -17.10
CA SER A 256 -0.81 -18.64 -17.09
C SER A 256 0.44 -17.91 -16.52
N GLY A 257 0.34 -16.66 -16.05
CA GLY A 257 1.47 -15.83 -15.58
C GLY A 257 1.59 -15.77 -14.05
N ARG A 258 2.81 -15.88 -13.49
CA ARG A 258 3.06 -15.91 -12.04
C ARG A 258 2.75 -14.55 -11.42
N LYS A 259 1.60 -14.43 -10.76
CA LYS A 259 1.17 -13.21 -10.09
C LYS A 259 1.37 -13.30 -8.58
N GLU A 260 1.52 -12.17 -7.94
CA GLU A 260 1.43 -12.07 -6.49
C GLU A 260 0.13 -12.71 -5.96
N GLY A 261 0.24 -13.43 -4.84
CA GLY A 261 -0.87 -14.12 -4.20
C GLY A 261 -1.26 -15.46 -4.84
N THR A 262 -0.61 -15.87 -5.95
CA THR A 262 -0.89 -17.16 -6.58
C THR A 262 -0.15 -18.31 -5.90
N VAL A 263 -0.85 -19.45 -5.81
CA VAL A 263 -0.32 -20.72 -5.30
C VAL A 263 -0.17 -21.68 -6.47
N LEU A 264 1.06 -22.04 -6.83
CA LEU A 264 1.37 -22.82 -8.03
C LEU A 264 2.21 -24.04 -7.69
N MET A 265 2.06 -25.11 -8.48
CA MET A 265 2.98 -26.23 -8.44
C MET A 265 4.01 -26.11 -9.54
N ARG A 266 5.17 -26.73 -9.34
CA ARG A 266 6.19 -26.83 -10.38
C ARG A 266 5.98 -28.11 -11.16
N THR A 267 5.84 -28.04 -12.48
CA THR A 267 5.58 -29.22 -13.31
C THR A 267 6.83 -29.81 -13.95
N SER A 268 7.97 -29.11 -13.91
CA SER A 268 9.23 -29.60 -14.52
C SER A 268 10.51 -29.16 -13.80
N GLY A 269 11.59 -29.91 -14.04
CA GLY A 269 12.91 -29.67 -13.45
C GLY A 269 13.08 -30.29 -12.05
N LYS A 270 14.16 -29.91 -11.36
CA LYS A 270 14.63 -30.58 -10.13
C LYS A 270 13.61 -30.62 -8.98
N ASN A 271 12.73 -29.62 -8.89
CA ASN A 271 11.74 -29.50 -7.81
C ASN A 271 10.31 -29.60 -8.36
N ARG A 272 10.06 -30.45 -9.37
CA ARG A 272 8.68 -30.72 -9.79
C ARG A 272 7.85 -31.22 -8.61
N GLY A 273 6.57 -30.92 -8.56
CA GLY A 273 5.70 -31.26 -7.44
C GLY A 273 5.84 -30.35 -6.22
N SER A 274 6.86 -29.48 -6.14
CA SER A 274 6.93 -28.48 -5.07
C SER A 274 5.85 -27.42 -5.24
N LEU A 275 5.29 -26.97 -4.12
CA LEU A 275 4.25 -25.95 -4.02
C LEU A 275 4.88 -24.59 -3.74
N TYR A 276 4.45 -23.56 -4.45
CA TYR A 276 5.00 -22.21 -4.42
C TYR A 276 3.90 -21.20 -4.13
N PHE A 277 4.13 -20.31 -3.17
CA PHE A 277 3.27 -19.15 -2.95
C PHE A 277 4.07 -17.94 -3.39
N TYR A 278 3.60 -17.26 -4.44
CA TYR A 278 4.29 -16.10 -5.00
C TYR A 278 3.91 -14.84 -4.25
N THR A 279 4.92 -14.08 -3.83
CA THR A 279 4.77 -12.82 -3.09
C THR A 279 5.05 -11.60 -3.96
N GLN A 280 5.35 -11.80 -5.24
CA GLN A 280 5.60 -10.76 -6.24
C GLN A 280 5.19 -11.24 -7.63
N ASP A 281 4.81 -10.31 -8.49
CA ASP A 281 4.60 -10.57 -9.91
C ASP A 281 5.92 -10.97 -10.60
N LEU A 282 5.88 -12.05 -11.38
CA LEU A 282 7.03 -12.52 -12.14
C LEU A 282 6.64 -12.82 -13.59
N PRO A 283 7.53 -12.55 -14.55
CA PRO A 283 7.31 -12.95 -15.94
C PRO A 283 7.13 -14.46 -16.05
N ARG A 284 6.40 -14.90 -17.08
CA ARG A 284 6.13 -16.32 -17.34
C ARG A 284 7.42 -17.12 -17.44
N SER A 285 7.43 -18.34 -16.91
CA SER A 285 8.56 -19.27 -17.06
C SER A 285 8.05 -20.62 -17.57
N LEU A 286 8.70 -21.16 -18.60
CA LEU A 286 8.44 -22.49 -19.15
C LEU A 286 8.77 -23.63 -18.16
N ALA A 287 9.48 -23.34 -17.06
CA ALA A 287 9.82 -24.29 -16.00
C ALA A 287 8.88 -24.22 -14.78
N HIS A 288 7.97 -23.23 -14.75
CA HIS A 288 6.83 -23.14 -13.85
C HIS A 288 5.51 -22.96 -14.63
N PRO A 289 5.17 -23.88 -15.55
CA PRO A 289 3.83 -23.91 -16.11
C PRO A 289 2.97 -24.68 -15.10
N TRP A 290 2.34 -23.94 -14.18
CA TRP A 290 1.17 -24.23 -13.32
C TRP A 290 0.93 -25.66 -12.87
#